data_AF-A0A372ERQ9-F1
#
_entry.id   AF-A0A372ERQ9-F1
#
_cell.length_a   1.000
_cell.length_b   1.000
_cell.length_c   1.000
_cell.angle_alpha   90.00
_cell.angle_beta   90.00
_cell.angle_gamma   90.00
#
_symmetry.space_group_name_H-M   'P 1'
#
loop_
_entity.id
_entity.type
_entity.pdbx_description
1 polymer ?
#
loop_
_entity_poly.entity_id
_entity_poly.type
_entity_poly.pdbx_seq_one_letter_code
_entity_poly.pdbx_strand_id
1 'polypeptide(L)' 'MQYRRTVRELSQLTPRELADLGLNATNIRATAHEAVYG' A
#
# COMPACT_ATOMS: atom_id res chain seq x y z
N MET A 1 14.69 1.15 -4.49
CA MET A 1 13.66 0.35 -5.19
C MET A 1 12.29 0.89 -4.85
N GLN A 2 11.53 1.37 -5.84
CA GLN A 2 10.23 2.02 -5.68
C GLN A 2 9.23 1.16 -4.88
N TYR A 3 9.11 -0.13 -5.20
CA TYR A 3 8.22 -1.09 -4.52
C TYR A 3 8.38 -1.12 -3.00
N ARG A 4 9.62 -1.26 -2.50
CA ARG A 4 9.88 -1.36 -1.06
C ARG A 4 9.55 -0.07 -0.31
N ARG A 5 9.69 1.08 -0.98
CA ARG A 5 9.29 2.38 -0.43
C ARG A 5 7.77 2.46 -0.33
N THR A 6 7.05 2.12 -1.39
CA THR A 6 5.59 2.12 -1.42
C THR A 6 4.99 1.19 -0.37
N VAL A 7 5.52 -0.03 -0.22
CA VAL A 7 5.09 -0.95 0.84
C VAL A 7 5.28 -0.33 2.23
N ARG A 8 6.43 0.29 2.49
CA ARG A 8 6.71 0.92 3.79
C ARG A 8 5.75 2.08 4.07
N GLU A 9 5.51 2.95 3.09
CA GLU A 9 4.61 4.10 3.23
C GLU A 9 3.17 3.65 3.49
N LEU A 10 2.66 2.68 2.72
CA LEU A 10 1.32 2.11 2.94
C LEU A 10 1.20 1.39 4.29
N SER A 11 2.26 0.69 4.73
CA SER A 11 2.28 0.03 6.04
C SER A 11 2.35 0.98 7.24
N GLN A 12 2.62 2.27 7.01
CA GLN A 12 2.60 3.30 8.07
C GLN A 12 1.23 3.95 8.23
N LEU A 13 0.29 3.70 7.30
CA LEU A 13 -1.07 4.21 7.39
C LEU A 13 -1.89 3.42 8.41
N THR A 14 -2.78 4.13 9.09
CA THR A 14 -3.77 3.55 9.99
C THR A 14 -4.83 2.76 9.20
N PRO A 15 -5.55 1.83 9.84
CA PRO A 15 -6.65 1.13 9.18
C PRO A 15 -7.73 2.05 8.60
N ARG A 16 -7.95 3.23 9.21
CA ARG A 16 -8.90 4.23 8.70
C ARG A 16 -8.37 4.89 7.43
N GLU A 17 -7.12 5.35 7.44
CA GLU A 17 -6.49 5.94 6.25
C GLU A 17 -6.42 4.95 5.09
N LEU A 18 -6.12 3.67 5.38
CA LEU A 18 -6.20 2.61 4.36
C LEU A 18 -7.63 2.46 3.85
N ALA A 19 -8.63 2.40 4.73
CA ALA A 19 -10.03 2.27 4.34
C ALA A 19 -10.54 3.47 3.51
N ASP A 20 -10.11 4.68 3.82
CA ASP A 20 -10.45 5.89 3.06
C ASP A 20 -9.89 5.84 1.63
N LEU A 21 -8.79 5.11 1.42
CA LEU A 21 -8.20 4.80 0.11
C LEU A 21 -8.82 3.54 -0.55
N GLY A 22 -9.77 2.88 0.09
CA GLY A 22 -10.32 1.60 -0.36
C GLY A 22 -9.37 0.41 -0.19
N LEU A 23 -8.38 0.53 0.70
CA LEU A 23 -7.32 -0.46 0.93
C LEU A 23 -7.47 -1.18 2.27
N ASN A 24 -6.73 -2.28 2.41
CA ASN A 24 -6.61 -3.07 3.63
C ASN A 24 -5.14 -3.46 3.84
N ALA A 25 -4.70 -3.63 5.09
CA ALA A 25 -3.36 -4.11 5.41
C ALA A 25 -2.95 -5.39 4.65
N THR A 26 -3.91 -6.27 4.34
CA THR A 26 -3.67 -7.49 3.57
C THR A 26 -3.38 -7.26 2.09
N ASN A 27 -3.88 -6.17 1.49
CA ASN A 27 -3.71 -5.88 0.06
C ASN A 27 -2.53 -4.93 -0.24
N ILE A 28 -1.88 -4.36 0.78
CA ILE A 28 -0.73 -3.43 0.64
C ILE A 28 0.30 -3.91 -0.37
N ARG A 29 0.68 -5.20 -0.31
CA ARG A 29 1.72 -5.75 -1.20
C ARG A 29 1.27 -5.85 -2.65
N ALA A 30 0.00 -6.16 -2.89
CA ALA A 30 -0.59 -6.24 -4.22
C ALA A 30 -0.72 -4.83 -4.82
N THR A 31 -1.27 -3.89 -4.06
CA THR A 31 -1.39 -2.48 -4.45
C THR A 31 -0.03 -1.83 -4.71
N ALA A 32 0.97 -2.09 -3.86
CA ALA A 32 2.33 -1.57 -4.09
C ALA A 32 3.00 -2.17 -5.32
N HIS A 33 2.65 -3.40 -5.69
CA HIS A 33 3.15 -4.03 -6.91
C HIS A 33 2.49 -3.42 -8.14
N GLU A 34 1.17 -3.26 -8.14
CA GLU A 34 0.40 -2.59 -9.20
C GLU A 34 0.87 -1.14 -9.40
N ALA A 35 1.06 -0.36 -8.32
CA ALA A 35 1.50 1.03 -8.41
C ALA A 35 2.91 1.23 -9.01
N VAL A 36 3.72 0.17 -9.09
CA VAL A 36 5.13 0.23 -9.56
C VAL A 36 5.32 -0.48 -10.90
N TYR A 37 4.54 -1.52 -11.17
CA TYR A 37 4.70 -2.40 -12.33
C TYR A 37 3.44 -2.52 -13.21
N GLY A 38 2.30 -2.00 -12.74
CA GLY A 38 1.05 -1.91 -13.49
C GLY A 38 0.99 -0.67 -14.39
#